data_AF-A0A2D2H815-F1
#
_entry.id   AF-A0A2D2H815-F1
#
_cell.length_a   1.000
_cell.length_b   1.000
_cell.length_c   1.000
_cell.angle_alpha   90.00
_cell.angle_beta   90.00
_cell.angle_gamma   90.00
#
_symmetry.space_group_name_H-M   'P 1'
#
loop_
_entity.id
_entity.type
_entity.pdbx_description
1 polymer ?
#
loop_
_entity_poly.entity_id
_entity_poly.type
_entity_poly.pdbx_seq_one_letter_code
_entity_poly.pdbx_strand_id
1 'polypeptide(L)'
;MSGRRALRPPSGHRPHGALRARARRRPHPGIRLTHKGGADFMNQTRIPDFVRQRVLAKFGTEHRFADLDPARTALVVIDMQNGYLDPGLAHAFVPGGTDIVPNINHLAATLRAAGGAVYWVQNASDEESRIAWSVLEESVSEAQRAARVRSMTPGSPGHAFWPGLDIRAEDMVVPKFRYSAFIPGAAKGGPDFAALLRERGIETLLITGTLTNICCETSARDAMMLNFRVIMVSDGNAAVTDEEHNASLMNIYLTFGDVMSTAEIEAAIARKAEAAA
;
A
#
# COMPACT_ATOMS: atom_id res chain seq x y z
N MET A 1 -56.07 8.13 61.38
CA MET A 1 -54.74 8.35 62.00
C MET A 1 -53.67 8.08 60.96
N SER A 2 -52.96 9.14 60.56
CA SER A 2 -51.99 9.17 59.46
C SER A 2 -50.63 8.65 59.92
N GLY A 3 -50.13 7.57 59.31
CA GLY A 3 -48.74 7.12 59.43
C GLY A 3 -47.95 7.52 58.19
N ARG A 4 -47.12 8.56 58.31
CA ARG A 4 -46.16 9.01 57.29
C ARG A 4 -44.98 8.04 57.20
N ARG A 5 -44.65 7.57 55.99
CA ARG A 5 -43.32 7.00 55.69
C ARG A 5 -42.67 7.87 54.61
N ALA A 6 -41.56 8.50 54.97
CA ALA A 6 -40.82 9.42 54.13
C ALA A 6 -40.12 8.68 52.98
N LEU A 7 -40.37 9.10 51.74
CA LEU A 7 -39.56 8.73 50.57
C LEU A 7 -38.33 9.65 50.52
N ARG A 8 -37.14 9.04 50.50
CA ARG A 8 -35.85 9.70 50.25
C ARG A 8 -35.81 10.30 48.83
N PRO A 9 -35.17 11.46 48.61
CA PRO A 9 -34.91 11.97 47.27
C PRO A 9 -33.74 11.20 46.60
N PRO A 10 -33.72 11.12 45.26
CA PRO A 10 -32.62 10.50 44.53
C PRO A 10 -31.34 11.33 44.61
N SER A 11 -30.23 10.61 44.73
CA SER A 11 -28.88 11.12 44.92
C SER A 11 -28.35 11.91 43.73
N GLY A 12 -27.95 13.15 44.03
CA GLY A 12 -26.85 13.95 43.48
C GLY A 12 -26.20 13.55 42.15
N HIS A 13 -26.31 14.48 41.19
CA HIS A 13 -25.35 14.70 40.11
C HIS A 13 -23.89 14.58 40.59
N ARG A 14 -23.09 13.79 39.88
CA ARG A 14 -21.63 13.93 39.88
C ARG A 14 -21.23 14.91 38.77
N PRO A 15 -20.38 15.93 39.05
CA PRO A 15 -19.84 16.76 37.99
C PRO A 15 -18.76 15.99 37.22
N HIS A 16 -18.83 16.03 35.90
CA HIS A 16 -17.70 15.71 35.02
C HIS A 16 -16.64 16.80 35.17
N GLY A 17 -15.53 16.48 35.83
CA GLY A 17 -14.41 17.39 36.04
C GLY A 17 -13.06 16.69 35.93
N ALA A 18 -12.23 17.26 35.05
CA ALA A 18 -10.78 17.06 34.87
C ALA A 18 -10.31 15.89 34.00
N LEU A 19 -10.21 16.16 32.69
CA LEU A 19 -9.14 15.57 31.87
C LEU A 19 -7.80 15.85 32.57
N ARG A 20 -7.12 14.79 33.00
CA ARG A 20 -5.72 14.89 33.44
C ARG A 20 -4.89 15.34 32.24
N ALA A 21 -4.20 16.47 32.39
CA ALA A 21 -3.19 16.94 31.45
C ALA A 21 -2.19 15.81 31.18
N ARG A 22 -2.13 15.32 29.94
CA ARG A 22 -1.11 14.35 29.53
C ARG A 22 0.25 15.01 29.68
N ALA A 23 1.11 14.42 30.49
CA ALA A 23 2.49 14.86 30.64
C ALA A 23 3.15 14.94 29.26
N ARG A 24 3.72 16.10 28.92
CA ARG A 24 4.48 16.29 27.69
C ARG A 24 5.62 15.27 27.66
N ARG A 25 5.54 14.28 26.77
CA ARG A 25 6.64 13.34 26.53
C ARG A 25 7.87 14.16 26.14
N ARG A 26 8.97 13.98 26.88
CA ARG A 26 10.26 14.61 26.52
C ARG A 26 10.67 14.07 25.15
N PRO A 27 11.13 14.91 24.21
CA PRO A 27 11.67 14.43 22.94
C PRO A 27 12.87 13.52 23.23
N HIS A 28 12.86 12.32 22.63
CA HIS A 28 14.04 11.46 22.61
C HIS A 28 15.17 12.19 21.87
N PRO A 29 16.43 12.09 22.32
CA PRO A 29 17.57 12.62 21.59
C PRO A 29 17.55 12.05 20.18
N GLY A 30 17.54 12.93 19.18
CA GLY A 30 17.34 12.57 17.78
C GLY A 30 18.40 11.57 17.32
N ILE A 31 17.99 10.32 17.13
CA ILE A 31 18.76 9.36 16.36
C ILE A 31 18.74 9.86 14.92
N ARG A 32 19.87 10.40 14.45
CA ARG A 32 20.07 10.73 13.05
C ARG A 32 20.22 9.41 12.30
N LEU A 33 19.15 8.94 11.67
CA LEU A 33 19.23 7.82 10.74
C LEU A 33 20.10 8.28 9.56
N THR A 34 21.32 7.76 9.48
CA THR A 34 22.21 8.00 8.35
C THR A 34 21.66 7.18 7.18
N HIS A 35 20.98 7.83 6.24
CA HIS A 35 20.67 7.20 4.96
C HIS A 35 21.98 6.97 4.20
N LYS A 36 22.38 5.70 4.08
CA LYS A 36 23.37 5.26 3.10
C LYS A 36 22.66 5.06 1.77
N GLY A 37 22.34 6.14 1.07
CA GLY A 37 21.80 6.10 -0.29
C GLY A 37 22.50 7.12 -1.14
N GLY A 38 23.41 6.67 -2.01
CA GLY A 38 23.90 7.47 -3.13
C GLY A 38 22.82 7.59 -4.22
N ALA A 39 23.11 8.30 -5.30
CA ALA A 39 22.16 8.67 -6.35
C ALA A 39 21.54 7.50 -7.15
N ASP A 40 21.90 6.24 -6.86
CA ASP A 40 21.36 5.03 -7.47
C ASP A 40 21.09 3.99 -6.36
N PHE A 41 19.92 4.01 -5.73
CA PHE A 41 19.57 3.07 -4.66
C PHE A 41 18.32 2.26 -5.04
N MET A 42 18.47 1.29 -5.94
CA MET A 42 17.42 0.30 -6.15
C MET A 42 17.51 -0.79 -5.08
N ASN A 43 16.37 -1.17 -4.48
CA ASN A 43 16.37 -2.24 -3.49
C ASN A 43 16.89 -3.55 -4.08
N GLN A 44 17.83 -4.21 -3.40
CA GLN A 44 18.35 -5.50 -3.84
C GLN A 44 17.43 -6.62 -3.38
N THR A 45 16.61 -7.14 -4.30
CA THR A 45 15.77 -8.31 -4.01
C THR A 45 16.64 -9.55 -3.77
N ARG A 46 16.47 -10.17 -2.60
CA ARG A 46 17.09 -11.45 -2.26
C ARG A 46 16.10 -12.33 -1.51
N ILE A 47 15.55 -13.33 -2.22
CA ILE A 47 14.77 -14.41 -1.62
C ILE A 47 15.71 -15.57 -1.29
N PRO A 48 15.96 -15.90 0.00
CA PRO A 48 16.83 -17.00 0.37
C PRO A 48 16.34 -18.36 -0.13
N ASP A 49 17.25 -19.28 -0.43
CA ASP A 49 16.92 -20.62 -0.94
C ASP A 49 15.98 -21.40 -0.02
N PHE A 50 16.13 -21.25 1.31
CA PHE A 50 15.22 -21.91 2.26
C PHE A 50 13.78 -21.43 2.12
N VAL A 51 13.55 -20.18 1.67
CA VAL A 51 12.21 -19.67 1.39
C VAL A 51 11.66 -20.34 0.13
N ARG A 52 12.44 -20.37 -0.97
CA ARG A 52 12.04 -21.04 -2.22
C ARG A 52 11.73 -22.53 -1.99
N GLN A 53 12.58 -23.23 -1.24
CA GLN A 53 12.37 -24.64 -0.88
C GLN A 53 11.08 -24.84 -0.08
N ARG A 54 10.76 -23.94 0.85
CA ARG A 54 9.50 -24.01 1.61
C ARG A 54 8.28 -23.72 0.75
N VAL A 55 8.38 -22.78 -0.20
CA VAL A 55 7.33 -22.50 -1.20
C VAL A 55 7.09 -23.75 -2.05
N LEU A 56 8.15 -24.31 -2.63
CA LEU A 56 8.09 -25.55 -3.42
C LEU A 56 7.49 -26.72 -2.62
N ALA A 57 7.95 -26.93 -1.39
CA ALA A 57 7.42 -28.01 -0.54
C ALA A 57 5.94 -27.82 -0.19
N LYS A 58 5.47 -26.58 -0.07
CA LYS A 58 4.09 -26.26 0.31
C LYS A 58 3.12 -26.26 -0.88
N PHE A 59 3.55 -25.78 -2.04
CA PHE A 59 2.67 -25.51 -3.19
C PHE A 59 2.98 -26.36 -4.42
N GLY A 60 4.10 -27.10 -4.44
CA GLY A 60 4.53 -27.93 -5.57
C GLY A 60 5.13 -27.14 -6.74
N THR A 61 5.15 -25.81 -6.68
CA THR A 61 5.71 -24.91 -7.68
C THR A 61 6.24 -23.65 -7.00
N GLU A 62 7.20 -22.96 -7.62
CA GLU A 62 7.64 -21.63 -7.18
C GLU A 62 6.57 -20.58 -7.46
N HIS A 63 5.84 -20.66 -8.58
CA HIS A 63 4.85 -19.66 -8.95
C HIS A 63 3.51 -20.30 -9.26
N ARG A 64 2.60 -20.33 -8.28
CA ARG A 64 1.26 -20.93 -8.38
C ARG A 64 0.28 -20.10 -9.23
N PHE A 65 0.60 -18.85 -9.49
CA PHE A 65 -0.22 -17.90 -10.24
C PHE A 65 0.45 -17.44 -11.54
N ALA A 66 1.50 -18.13 -12.01
CA ALA A 66 2.21 -17.81 -13.25
C ALA A 66 1.45 -18.15 -14.55
N ASP A 67 0.30 -18.83 -14.49
CA ASP A 67 -0.62 -18.93 -15.64
C ASP A 67 -1.48 -17.66 -15.71
N LEU A 68 -0.91 -16.59 -16.25
CA LEU A 68 -1.55 -15.28 -16.33
C LEU A 68 -2.46 -15.20 -17.54
N ASP A 69 -3.75 -14.95 -17.31
CA ASP A 69 -4.69 -14.45 -18.30
C ASP A 69 -4.69 -12.92 -18.24
N PRO A 70 -4.11 -12.21 -19.24
CA PRO A 70 -4.02 -10.76 -19.21
C PRO A 70 -5.37 -10.07 -19.08
N ALA A 71 -6.43 -10.59 -19.73
CA ALA A 71 -7.77 -9.99 -19.69
C ALA A 71 -8.41 -10.04 -18.29
N ARG A 72 -7.92 -10.90 -17.41
CA ARG A 72 -8.35 -11.04 -16.00
C ARG A 72 -7.27 -10.60 -15.02
N THR A 73 -6.24 -9.93 -15.51
CA THR A 73 -5.10 -9.47 -14.72
C THR A 73 -5.06 -7.94 -14.70
N ALA A 74 -4.78 -7.39 -13.53
CA ALA A 74 -4.58 -5.96 -13.35
C ALA A 74 -3.22 -5.65 -12.73
N LEU A 75 -2.57 -4.60 -13.22
CA LEU A 75 -1.46 -3.96 -12.54
C LEU A 75 -2.02 -2.92 -11.57
N VAL A 76 -1.68 -3.06 -10.29
CA VAL A 76 -2.05 -2.11 -9.24
C VAL A 76 -0.77 -1.42 -8.77
N VAL A 77 -0.62 -0.16 -9.18
CA VAL A 77 0.54 0.68 -8.84
C VAL A 77 0.20 1.53 -7.63
N ILE A 78 0.93 1.32 -6.53
CA ILE A 78 0.61 1.91 -5.22
C ILE A 78 1.50 3.11 -4.92
N ASP A 79 0.85 4.26 -4.70
CA ASP A 79 1.38 5.44 -4.01
C ASP A 79 2.68 6.01 -4.63
N MET A 80 2.83 5.91 -5.96
CA MET A 80 3.98 6.48 -6.71
C MET A 80 3.86 8.00 -6.88
N GLN A 81 3.78 8.71 -5.75
CA GLN A 81 3.56 10.15 -5.66
C GLN A 81 4.84 10.88 -5.22
N ASN A 82 4.95 12.17 -5.53
CA ASN A 82 6.07 13.02 -5.09
C ASN A 82 6.23 13.00 -3.56
N GLY A 83 5.13 12.78 -2.82
CA GLY A 83 5.09 12.64 -1.37
C GLY A 83 5.87 11.45 -0.80
N TYR A 84 6.37 10.57 -1.67
CA TYR A 84 7.26 9.46 -1.36
C TYR A 84 8.57 9.54 -2.16
N LEU A 85 8.53 10.05 -3.39
CA LEU A 85 9.64 9.97 -4.35
C LEU A 85 10.51 11.24 -4.42
N ASP A 86 9.99 12.41 -4.06
CA ASP A 86 10.75 13.66 -4.09
C ASP A 86 11.25 14.00 -2.68
N PRO A 87 12.57 14.07 -2.42
CA PRO A 87 13.11 14.32 -1.08
C PRO A 87 12.76 15.70 -0.51
N GLY A 88 12.39 16.67 -1.36
CA GLY A 88 11.94 18.00 -0.96
C GLY A 88 10.44 18.07 -0.62
N LEU A 89 9.63 17.13 -1.13
CA LEU A 89 8.18 17.11 -0.93
C LEU A 89 7.72 15.95 -0.03
N ALA A 90 8.54 14.92 0.12
CA ALA A 90 8.14 13.68 0.74
C ALA A 90 7.88 13.81 2.25
N HIS A 91 6.77 13.22 2.69
CA HIS A 91 6.52 13.00 4.12
C HIS A 91 7.13 11.68 4.61
N ALA A 92 7.37 10.74 3.69
CA ALA A 92 8.01 9.45 3.93
C ALA A 92 8.86 9.10 2.70
N PHE A 93 10.08 9.65 2.63
CA PHE A 93 10.95 9.52 1.47
C PHE A 93 11.43 8.07 1.27
N VAL A 94 11.38 7.60 0.02
CA VAL A 94 11.78 6.26 -0.40
C VAL A 94 12.93 6.40 -1.40
N PRO A 95 14.20 6.21 -0.98
CA PRO A 95 15.36 6.55 -1.81
C PRO A 95 15.38 5.87 -3.18
N GLY A 96 14.92 4.61 -3.27
CA GLY A 96 14.83 3.84 -4.52
C GLY A 96 13.50 3.93 -5.27
N GLY A 97 12.60 4.82 -4.85
CA GLY A 97 11.26 4.90 -5.42
C GLY A 97 11.29 5.29 -6.91
N THR A 98 12.22 6.14 -7.33
CA THR A 98 12.32 6.52 -8.75
C THR A 98 12.90 5.41 -9.62
N ASP A 99 13.69 4.51 -9.05
CA ASP A 99 14.43 3.49 -9.80
C ASP A 99 13.52 2.36 -10.31
N ILE A 100 12.36 2.16 -9.67
CA ILE A 100 11.35 1.18 -10.09
C ILE A 100 10.38 1.71 -11.16
N VAL A 101 10.42 3.02 -11.47
CA VAL A 101 9.50 3.67 -12.43
C VAL A 101 9.60 3.07 -13.84
N PRO A 102 10.80 2.81 -14.40
CA PRO A 102 10.91 2.17 -15.72
C PRO A 102 10.23 0.80 -15.78
N ASN A 103 10.41 -0.04 -14.76
CA ASN A 103 9.81 -1.37 -14.68
C ASN A 103 8.28 -1.29 -14.58
N ILE A 104 7.76 -0.36 -13.76
CA ILE A 104 6.31 -0.11 -13.65
C ILE A 104 5.72 0.30 -15.00
N ASN A 105 6.35 1.26 -15.68
CA ASN A 105 5.86 1.73 -16.99
C ASN A 105 5.92 0.63 -18.04
N HIS A 106 6.99 -0.17 -18.05
CA HIS A 106 7.13 -1.29 -18.98
C HIS A 106 6.06 -2.34 -18.75
N LEU A 107 5.83 -2.74 -17.49
CA LEU A 107 4.78 -3.69 -17.14
C LEU A 107 3.37 -3.15 -17.46
N ALA A 108 3.14 -1.86 -17.22
CA ALA A 108 1.89 -1.20 -17.60
C ALA A 108 1.66 -1.25 -19.12
N ALA A 109 2.68 -0.94 -19.92
CA ALA A 109 2.60 -1.01 -21.38
C ALA A 109 2.34 -2.44 -21.86
N THR A 110 3.07 -3.43 -21.34
CA THR A 110 2.89 -4.85 -21.67
C THR A 110 1.47 -5.31 -21.35
N LEU A 111 0.98 -5.01 -20.14
CA LEU A 111 -0.32 -5.49 -19.71
C LEU A 111 -1.46 -4.84 -20.51
N ARG A 112 -1.38 -3.53 -20.79
CA ARG A 112 -2.35 -2.85 -21.68
C ARG A 112 -2.36 -3.48 -23.07
N ALA A 113 -1.19 -3.73 -23.67
CA ALA A 113 -1.08 -4.35 -24.99
C ALA A 113 -1.67 -5.77 -25.03
N ALA A 114 -1.60 -6.49 -23.92
CA ALA A 114 -2.18 -7.83 -23.78
C ALA A 114 -3.67 -7.83 -23.38
N GLY A 115 -4.31 -6.67 -23.20
CA GLY A 115 -5.73 -6.55 -22.86
C GLY A 115 -6.05 -6.55 -21.37
N GLY A 116 -5.05 -6.43 -20.50
CA GLY A 116 -5.24 -6.22 -19.06
C GLY A 116 -5.43 -4.75 -18.69
N ALA A 117 -5.59 -4.49 -17.39
CA ALA A 117 -5.93 -3.17 -16.86
C ALA A 117 -4.84 -2.61 -15.92
N VAL A 118 -4.74 -1.28 -15.86
CA VAL A 118 -3.81 -0.58 -14.95
C VAL A 118 -4.59 0.33 -14.01
N TYR A 119 -4.30 0.20 -12.71
CA TYR A 119 -4.87 1.01 -11.63
C TYR A 119 -3.77 1.74 -10.88
N TRP A 120 -3.91 3.05 -10.78
CA TRP A 120 -3.01 3.93 -10.06
C TRP A 120 -3.64 4.30 -8.73
N VAL A 121 -3.19 3.63 -7.67
CA VAL A 121 -3.66 3.93 -6.31
C VAL A 121 -2.93 5.16 -5.80
N GLN A 122 -3.69 6.14 -5.33
CA GLN A 122 -3.18 7.43 -4.88
C GLN A 122 -3.56 7.65 -3.42
N ASN A 123 -2.58 7.66 -2.52
CA ASN A 123 -2.83 7.98 -1.13
C ASN A 123 -3.17 9.47 -0.97
N ALA A 124 -4.13 9.75 -0.11
CA ALA A 124 -4.62 11.08 0.20
C ALA A 124 -4.78 11.26 1.71
N SER A 125 -4.74 12.51 2.13
CA SER A 125 -5.01 12.94 3.49
C SER A 125 -5.88 14.18 3.47
N ASP A 126 -6.96 14.13 4.22
CA ASP A 126 -7.82 15.27 4.52
C ASP A 126 -8.25 15.25 5.99
N GLU A 127 -9.03 16.25 6.42
CA GLU A 127 -9.45 16.37 7.81
C GLU A 127 -10.29 15.16 8.29
N GLU A 128 -11.25 14.70 7.49
CA GLU A 128 -12.09 13.57 7.87
C GLU A 128 -11.29 12.26 7.97
N SER A 129 -10.36 12.00 7.04
CA SER A 129 -9.53 10.78 7.09
C SER A 129 -8.63 10.74 8.33
N ARG A 130 -8.16 11.91 8.76
CA ARG A 130 -7.37 12.12 9.98
C ARG A 130 -8.20 11.84 11.23
N ILE A 131 -9.43 12.34 11.29
CA ILE A 131 -10.36 12.05 12.39
C ILE A 131 -10.67 10.55 12.42
N ALA A 132 -10.97 9.96 11.27
CA ALA A 132 -11.32 8.55 11.14
C ALA A 132 -10.15 7.59 11.40
N TRP A 133 -8.89 8.07 11.32
CA TRP A 133 -7.69 7.29 11.60
C TRP A 133 -6.94 7.79 12.84
N SER A 134 -7.69 7.98 13.94
CA SER A 134 -7.17 8.51 15.20
C SER A 134 -5.91 7.79 15.71
N VAL A 135 -5.80 6.47 15.54
CA VAL A 135 -4.62 5.70 15.98
C VAL A 135 -3.35 6.12 15.25
N LEU A 136 -3.40 6.35 13.93
CA LEU A 136 -2.25 6.88 13.20
C LEU A 136 -1.88 8.25 13.74
N GLU A 137 -2.88 9.08 13.98
CA GLU A 137 -2.69 10.45 14.45
C GLU A 137 -2.10 10.56 15.86
N GLU A 138 -2.36 9.57 16.72
CA GLU A 138 -1.73 9.45 18.04
C GLU A 138 -0.29 8.90 17.96
N SER A 139 0.04 8.18 16.88
CA SER A 139 1.29 7.44 16.71
C SER A 139 2.40 8.25 16.03
N VAL A 140 2.07 9.41 15.46
CA VAL A 140 3.04 10.28 14.76
C VAL A 140 3.31 11.57 15.53
N SER A 141 4.52 12.10 15.37
CA SER A 141 4.86 13.43 15.89
C SER A 141 4.09 14.53 15.16
N GLU A 142 3.98 15.70 15.79
CA GLU A 142 3.38 16.89 15.17
C GLU A 142 4.09 17.28 13.87
N ALA A 143 5.41 17.15 13.81
CA ALA A 143 6.20 17.41 12.60
C ALA A 143 5.85 16.43 11.46
N GLN A 144 5.74 15.14 11.75
CA GLN A 144 5.33 14.12 10.77
C GLN A 144 3.89 14.36 10.29
N ARG A 145 2.98 14.71 11.21
CA ARG A 145 1.60 15.06 10.88
C ARG A 145 1.53 16.25 9.94
N ALA A 146 2.26 17.31 10.26
CA ALA A 146 2.33 18.51 9.43
C ALA A 146 2.95 18.20 8.05
N ALA A 147 4.00 17.37 7.99
CA ALA A 147 4.59 16.92 6.73
C ALA A 147 3.58 16.13 5.87
N ARG A 148 2.86 15.17 6.47
CA ARG A 148 1.83 14.39 5.76
C ARG A 148 0.70 15.29 5.26
N VAL A 149 0.24 16.27 6.04
CA VAL A 149 -0.78 17.23 5.58
C VAL A 149 -0.27 18.05 4.40
N ARG A 150 0.95 18.62 4.48
CA ARG A 150 1.52 19.40 3.37
C ARG A 150 1.70 18.56 2.09
N SER A 151 2.09 17.31 2.25
CA SER A 151 2.45 16.42 1.14
C SER A 151 1.26 15.64 0.56
N MET A 152 0.26 15.26 1.35
CA MET A 152 -0.76 14.28 0.93
C MET A 152 -2.15 14.89 0.81
N THR A 153 -2.31 16.20 1.02
CA THR A 153 -3.58 16.89 0.75
C THR A 153 -3.85 16.90 -0.76
N PRO A 154 -5.04 16.51 -1.23
CA PRO A 154 -5.39 16.58 -2.64
C PRO A 154 -5.08 17.96 -3.25
N GLY A 155 -4.42 17.95 -4.40
CA GLY A 155 -3.97 19.17 -5.09
C GLY A 155 -2.64 19.75 -4.62
N SER A 156 -2.04 19.24 -3.55
CA SER A 156 -0.68 19.63 -3.15
C SER A 156 0.39 19.06 -4.12
N PRO A 157 1.57 19.70 -4.24
CA PRO A 157 2.65 19.19 -5.07
C PRO A 157 3.12 17.78 -4.68
N GLY A 158 3.12 17.46 -3.39
CA GLY A 158 3.45 16.11 -2.90
C GLY A 158 2.40 15.06 -3.29
N HIS A 159 1.14 15.45 -3.43
CA HIS A 159 0.07 14.51 -3.75
C HIS A 159 0.08 14.09 -5.22
N ALA A 160 0.65 14.93 -6.10
CA ALA A 160 0.79 14.61 -7.51
C ALA A 160 1.60 13.31 -7.71
N PHE A 161 1.20 12.54 -8.73
CA PHE A 161 1.99 11.40 -9.20
C PHE A 161 3.37 11.85 -9.65
N TRP A 162 4.34 10.95 -9.53
CA TRP A 162 5.68 11.18 -10.07
C TRP A 162 5.60 11.41 -11.59
N PRO A 163 6.20 12.49 -12.13
CA PRO A 163 6.04 12.87 -13.53
C PRO A 163 6.63 11.86 -14.53
N GLY A 164 7.48 10.93 -14.07
CA GLY A 164 8.04 9.87 -14.91
C GLY A 164 7.09 8.69 -15.18
N LEU A 165 5.89 8.67 -14.61
CA LEU A 165 4.92 7.57 -14.81
C LEU A 165 4.14 7.74 -16.12
N ASP A 166 3.99 6.66 -16.88
CA ASP A 166 3.16 6.59 -18.09
C ASP A 166 1.69 6.30 -17.72
N ILE A 167 1.04 7.28 -17.10
CA ILE A 167 -0.40 7.25 -16.77
C ILE A 167 -1.20 7.68 -18.00
N ARG A 168 -2.12 6.83 -18.46
CA ARG A 168 -2.93 7.05 -19.66
C ARG A 168 -4.40 7.27 -19.34
N ALA A 169 -5.13 7.80 -20.31
CA ALA A 169 -6.54 8.16 -20.15
C ALA A 169 -7.46 6.94 -19.92
N GLU A 170 -7.06 5.77 -20.43
CA GLU A 170 -7.76 4.50 -20.23
C GLU A 170 -7.54 3.88 -18.84
N ASP A 171 -6.52 4.33 -18.10
CA ASP A 171 -6.24 3.82 -16.76
C ASP A 171 -7.20 4.41 -15.73
N MET A 172 -7.26 3.78 -14.56
CA MET A 172 -8.07 4.27 -13.46
C MET A 172 -7.22 4.71 -12.28
N VAL A 173 -7.47 5.94 -11.80
CA VAL A 173 -6.91 6.44 -10.55
C VAL A 173 -7.86 6.11 -9.40
N VAL A 174 -7.33 5.49 -8.34
CA VAL A 174 -8.08 5.05 -7.16
C VAL A 174 -7.58 5.80 -5.93
N PRO A 175 -8.35 6.77 -5.39
CA PRO A 175 -7.95 7.48 -4.19
C PRO A 175 -8.05 6.57 -2.96
N LYS A 176 -7.08 6.68 -2.06
CA LYS A 176 -6.96 5.84 -0.86
C LYS A 176 -6.60 6.70 0.35
N PHE A 177 -7.24 6.45 1.49
CA PHE A 177 -7.03 7.21 2.74
C PHE A 177 -6.50 6.33 3.89
N ARG A 178 -6.02 5.13 3.54
CA ARG A 178 -5.50 4.08 4.42
C ARG A 178 -4.23 3.48 3.84
N TYR A 179 -3.57 2.56 4.55
CA TYR A 179 -2.43 1.84 3.97
C TYR A 179 -2.88 0.87 2.87
N SER A 180 -3.88 0.04 3.18
CA SER A 180 -4.50 -0.85 2.19
C SER A 180 -5.49 -0.12 1.30
N ALA A 181 -5.47 -0.47 0.00
CA ALA A 181 -6.49 -0.04 -0.97
C ALA A 181 -7.81 -0.83 -0.85
N PHE A 182 -7.81 -1.93 -0.08
CA PHE A 182 -8.86 -2.94 -0.10
C PHE A 182 -9.70 -3.01 1.17
N ILE A 183 -9.34 -2.28 2.22
CA ILE A 183 -10.16 -2.27 3.44
C ILE A 183 -11.44 -1.45 3.23
N PRO A 184 -12.56 -1.81 3.87
CA PRO A 184 -13.77 -1.02 3.80
C PRO A 184 -13.52 0.44 4.20
N GLY A 185 -13.98 1.36 3.35
CA GLY A 185 -13.77 2.81 3.55
C GLY A 185 -12.35 3.29 3.24
N ALA A 186 -11.50 2.49 2.59
CA ALA A 186 -10.21 2.95 2.08
C ALA A 186 -10.37 4.08 1.05
N ALA A 187 -11.35 3.97 0.15
CA ALA A 187 -11.73 5.01 -0.80
C ALA A 187 -12.90 5.85 -0.26
N LYS A 188 -12.89 7.15 -0.54
CA LYS A 188 -14.01 8.04 -0.23
C LYS A 188 -14.87 8.27 -1.47
N GLY A 189 -16.19 8.21 -1.30
CA GLY A 189 -17.16 8.66 -2.30
C GLY A 189 -17.26 7.79 -3.56
N GLY A 190 -16.70 6.57 -3.56
CA GLY A 190 -16.72 5.64 -4.69
C GLY A 190 -16.96 4.19 -4.27
N PRO A 191 -17.15 3.28 -5.24
CA PRO A 191 -17.28 1.86 -4.96
C PRO A 191 -15.99 1.31 -4.33
N ASP A 192 -16.13 0.25 -3.53
CA ASP A 192 -14.99 -0.49 -3.00
C ASP A 192 -14.09 -0.99 -4.13
N PHE A 193 -12.78 -0.85 -3.99
CA PHE A 193 -11.83 -1.18 -5.05
C PHE A 193 -11.92 -2.67 -5.44
N ALA A 194 -12.16 -3.57 -4.49
CA ALA A 194 -12.38 -4.99 -4.77
C ALA A 194 -13.65 -5.22 -5.59
N ALA A 195 -14.72 -4.47 -5.32
CA ALA A 195 -15.96 -4.57 -6.08
C ALA A 195 -15.74 -4.11 -7.53
N LEU A 196 -15.01 -3.01 -7.72
CA LEU A 196 -14.68 -2.47 -9.04
C LEU A 196 -13.83 -3.44 -9.87
N LEU A 197 -12.84 -4.07 -9.26
CA LEU A 197 -12.02 -5.10 -9.93
C LEU A 197 -12.87 -6.31 -10.36
N ARG A 198 -13.78 -6.78 -9.50
CA ARG A 198 -14.66 -7.91 -9.81
C ARG A 198 -15.68 -7.60 -10.91
N GLU A 199 -16.22 -6.39 -10.94
CA GLU A 199 -17.11 -5.95 -12.01
C GLU A 199 -16.42 -6.03 -13.39
N ARG A 200 -15.11 -5.80 -13.43
CA ARG A 200 -14.27 -5.92 -14.63
C ARG A 200 -13.72 -7.34 -14.87
N GLY A 201 -14.14 -8.33 -14.08
CA GLY A 201 -13.69 -9.72 -14.22
C GLY A 201 -12.22 -9.94 -13.83
N ILE A 202 -11.60 -9.00 -13.12
CA ILE A 202 -10.21 -9.12 -12.66
C ILE A 202 -10.14 -10.11 -11.50
N GLU A 203 -9.11 -10.95 -11.54
CA GLU A 203 -8.86 -11.99 -10.55
C GLU A 203 -7.41 -12.08 -10.11
N THR A 204 -6.47 -11.65 -10.97
CA THR A 204 -5.05 -11.60 -10.64
C THR A 204 -4.58 -10.17 -10.54
N LEU A 205 -3.83 -9.85 -9.48
CA LEU A 205 -3.27 -8.53 -9.23
C LEU A 205 -1.75 -8.59 -9.18
N LEU A 206 -1.11 -7.81 -10.05
CA LEU A 206 0.31 -7.50 -10.00
C LEU A 206 0.49 -6.25 -9.15
N ILE A 207 1.14 -6.36 -8.00
CA ILE A 207 1.30 -5.26 -7.05
C ILE A 207 2.68 -4.64 -7.23
N THR A 208 2.71 -3.33 -7.51
CA THR A 208 3.91 -2.50 -7.66
C THR A 208 3.80 -1.22 -6.82
N GLY A 209 4.90 -0.51 -6.66
CA GLY A 209 4.94 0.82 -6.07
C GLY A 209 5.60 0.85 -4.70
N THR A 210 5.10 1.70 -3.80
CA THR A 210 5.74 1.96 -2.52
C THR A 210 4.74 2.15 -1.35
N LEU A 211 5.09 1.82 -0.11
CA LEU A 211 6.27 1.07 0.33
C LEU A 211 5.99 -0.44 0.29
N THR A 212 7.01 -1.22 -0.10
CA THR A 212 6.94 -2.69 -0.21
C THR A 212 6.30 -3.29 1.04
N ASN A 213 6.84 -2.97 2.21
CA ASN A 213 6.47 -3.48 3.53
C ASN A 213 5.26 -2.79 4.19
N ILE A 214 4.71 -1.72 3.59
CA ILE A 214 3.60 -0.97 4.16
C ILE A 214 2.40 -1.03 3.22
N CYS A 215 2.24 -0.07 2.30
CA CYS A 215 1.04 0.05 1.48
C CYS A 215 0.91 -1.13 0.50
N CYS A 216 2.02 -1.58 -0.09
CA CYS A 216 2.01 -2.69 -1.04
C CYS A 216 1.68 -4.01 -0.34
N GLU A 217 2.43 -4.39 0.70
CA GLU A 217 2.18 -5.62 1.45
C GLU A 217 0.81 -5.64 2.14
N THR A 218 0.35 -4.52 2.72
CA THR A 218 -0.98 -4.49 3.34
C THR A 218 -2.06 -4.70 2.29
N SER A 219 -1.96 -4.04 1.13
CA SER A 219 -2.92 -4.22 0.02
C SER A 219 -2.86 -5.65 -0.54
N ALA A 220 -1.67 -6.22 -0.68
CA ALA A 220 -1.47 -7.59 -1.16
C ALA A 220 -2.11 -8.63 -0.22
N ARG A 221 -1.92 -8.48 1.09
CA ARG A 221 -2.52 -9.36 2.11
C ARG A 221 -4.04 -9.30 2.05
N ASP A 222 -4.61 -8.09 2.02
CA ASP A 222 -6.06 -7.89 1.98
C ASP A 222 -6.66 -8.41 0.66
N ALA A 223 -6.02 -8.13 -0.47
CA ALA A 223 -6.46 -8.63 -1.76
C ALA A 223 -6.50 -10.16 -1.81
N MET A 224 -5.48 -10.84 -1.28
CA MET A 224 -5.49 -12.31 -1.16
C MET A 224 -6.68 -12.79 -0.32
N MET A 225 -6.90 -12.18 0.85
CA MET A 225 -8.02 -12.52 1.73
C MET A 225 -9.40 -12.21 1.11
N LEU A 226 -9.43 -11.35 0.09
CA LEU A 226 -10.60 -11.06 -0.74
C LEU A 226 -10.68 -11.94 -2.01
N ASN A 227 -9.94 -13.04 -2.07
CA ASN A 227 -9.90 -14.02 -3.16
C ASN A 227 -9.29 -13.52 -4.49
N PHE A 228 -8.42 -12.50 -4.45
CA PHE A 228 -7.56 -12.21 -5.60
C PHE A 228 -6.30 -13.07 -5.54
N ARG A 229 -5.83 -13.53 -6.71
CA ARG A 229 -4.47 -14.06 -6.87
C ARG A 229 -3.51 -12.87 -6.86
N VAL A 230 -2.48 -12.90 -6.02
CA VAL A 230 -1.60 -11.75 -5.82
C VAL A 230 -0.17 -12.13 -6.19
N ILE A 231 0.47 -11.25 -6.95
CA ILE A 231 1.88 -11.33 -7.32
C ILE A 231 2.53 -10.00 -6.94
N MET A 232 3.47 -10.02 -6.00
CA MET A 232 4.31 -8.85 -5.73
C MET A 232 5.45 -8.81 -6.75
N VAL A 233 5.56 -7.70 -7.48
CA VAL A 233 6.60 -7.54 -8.50
C VAL A 233 7.91 -7.12 -7.83
N SER A 234 8.88 -8.01 -7.71
CA SER A 234 10.07 -7.79 -6.88
C SER A 234 10.86 -6.54 -7.26
N ASP A 235 11.11 -6.35 -8.55
CA ASP A 235 11.81 -5.21 -9.15
C ASP A 235 10.88 -4.03 -9.49
N GLY A 236 9.59 -4.13 -9.12
CA GLY A 236 8.59 -3.09 -9.25
C GLY A 236 8.10 -2.55 -7.90
N ASN A 237 8.74 -2.91 -6.79
CA ASN A 237 8.42 -2.44 -5.44
C ASN A 237 9.65 -1.82 -4.77
N ALA A 238 9.45 -0.76 -3.99
CA ALA A 238 10.52 -0.09 -3.26
C ALA A 238 10.16 0.10 -1.77
N ALA A 239 11.15 -0.02 -0.88
CA ALA A 239 11.07 0.25 0.54
C ALA A 239 12.24 1.16 0.97
N VAL A 240 12.31 1.52 2.26
CA VAL A 240 13.40 2.38 2.74
C VAL A 240 14.72 1.62 2.81
N THR A 241 14.69 0.32 3.12
CA THR A 241 15.89 -0.53 3.15
C THR A 241 15.65 -1.89 2.48
N ASP A 242 16.74 -2.56 2.12
CA ASP A 242 16.69 -3.91 1.55
C ASP A 242 16.14 -4.93 2.54
N GLU A 243 16.41 -4.78 3.84
CA GLU A 243 15.88 -5.67 4.87
C GLU A 243 14.35 -5.57 4.95
N GLU A 244 13.81 -4.35 4.92
CA GLU A 244 12.36 -4.13 4.92
C GLU A 244 11.70 -4.70 3.66
N HIS A 245 12.29 -4.42 2.49
CA HIS A 245 11.83 -4.93 1.20
C HIS A 245 11.84 -6.46 1.17
N ASN A 246 12.97 -7.08 1.50
CA ASN A 246 13.13 -8.54 1.43
C ASN A 246 12.28 -9.27 2.48
N ALA A 247 12.17 -8.74 3.70
CA ALA A 247 11.30 -9.32 4.73
C ALA A 247 9.84 -9.37 4.27
N SER A 248 9.37 -8.29 3.64
CA SER A 248 8.04 -8.19 3.07
C SER A 248 7.80 -9.24 1.97
N LEU A 249 8.68 -9.28 0.97
CA LEU A 249 8.57 -10.23 -0.14
C LEU A 249 8.60 -11.69 0.34
N MET A 250 9.48 -12.03 1.29
CA MET A 250 9.50 -13.37 1.89
C MET A 250 8.17 -13.74 2.55
N ASN A 251 7.56 -12.82 3.30
CA ASN A 251 6.29 -13.06 3.98
C ASN A 251 5.15 -13.28 2.98
N ILE A 252 5.10 -12.46 1.92
CA ILE A 252 4.15 -12.64 0.82
C ILE A 252 4.35 -14.00 0.17
N TYR A 253 5.59 -14.34 -0.19
CA TYR A 253 5.87 -15.55 -0.96
C TYR A 253 5.50 -16.85 -0.23
N LEU A 254 5.72 -16.88 1.09
CA LEU A 254 5.41 -18.05 1.92
C LEU A 254 3.91 -18.27 2.14
N THR A 255 3.09 -17.23 1.96
CA THR A 255 1.71 -17.23 2.49
C THR A 255 0.69 -16.61 1.54
N PHE A 256 0.90 -15.35 1.13
CA PHE A 256 -0.14 -14.51 0.54
C PHE A 256 -0.14 -14.49 -0.99
N GLY A 257 0.98 -14.78 -1.65
CA GLY A 257 1.07 -14.62 -3.09
C GLY A 257 2.34 -15.19 -3.67
N ASP A 258 2.55 -14.94 -4.95
CA ASP A 258 3.84 -15.16 -5.60
C ASP A 258 4.69 -13.90 -5.53
N VAL A 259 6.00 -14.07 -5.69
CA VAL A 259 6.95 -12.98 -5.92
C VAL A 259 7.63 -13.28 -7.24
N MET A 260 7.49 -12.37 -8.20
CA MET A 260 8.04 -12.51 -9.55
C MET A 260 8.66 -11.18 -9.96
N SER A 261 9.71 -11.24 -10.76
CA SER A 261 10.28 -10.07 -11.46
C SER A 261 9.40 -9.65 -12.63
N THR A 262 9.61 -8.42 -13.10
CA THR A 262 8.96 -7.88 -14.30
C THR A 262 9.19 -8.81 -15.51
N ALA A 263 10.43 -9.29 -15.68
CA ALA A 263 10.79 -10.22 -16.77
C ALA A 263 10.07 -11.58 -16.68
N GLU A 264 9.91 -12.15 -15.48
CA GLU A 264 9.18 -13.42 -15.29
C GLU A 264 7.69 -13.27 -15.62
N ILE A 265 7.09 -12.12 -15.27
CA ILE A 265 5.70 -11.81 -15.57
C ILE A 265 5.49 -11.64 -17.07
N GLU A 266 6.40 -10.94 -17.76
CA GLU A 266 6.35 -10.79 -19.22
C GLU A 266 6.46 -12.11 -19.94
N ALA A 267 7.38 -12.97 -19.50
CA ALA A 267 7.50 -14.31 -20.04
C ALA A 267 6.22 -15.13 -19.80
N ALA A 268 5.54 -14.95 -18.66
CA ALA A 268 4.25 -15.60 -18.39
C ALA A 268 3.13 -15.10 -19.31
N ILE A 269 3.03 -13.79 -19.55
CA ILE A 269 2.05 -13.20 -20.47
C ILE A 269 2.31 -13.67 -21.91
N ALA A 270 3.57 -13.66 -22.36
CA ALA A 270 3.95 -14.11 -23.70
C ALA A 270 3.57 -15.58 -23.95
N ARG A 271 3.88 -16.48 -23.00
CA ARG A 271 3.47 -17.88 -23.08
C ARG A 271 1.96 -18.06 -23.20
N LYS A 272 1.16 -17.23 -22.53
CA LYS A 272 -0.30 -17.29 -22.63
C LYS A 272 -0.79 -16.88 -24.01
N ALA A 273 -0.21 -15.82 -24.57
CA ALA A 273 -0.54 -15.34 -25.91
C ALA A 273 -0.20 -16.40 -26.98
N GLU A 274 0.98 -17.03 -26.87
CA GLU A 274 1.39 -18.13 -27.76
C GLU A 274 0.46 -19.34 -27.68
N ALA A 275 -0.01 -19.71 -26.47
CA ALA A 275 -0.93 -20.82 -26.28
C ALA A 275 -2.36 -20.53 -26.78
N ALA A 276 -2.70 -19.26 -27.04
CA ALA A 276 -4.01 -18.83 -27.54
C ALA A 276 -4.04 -18.61 -29.07
N ALA A 277 -2.89 -18.62 -29.73
CA ALA A 277 -2.72 -18.46 -31.17
C ALA A 277 -2.80 -19.80 -31.92
#